data_AF-A0ABD5ZQ41-F1
#
_entry.id   AF-A0ABD5ZQ41-F1
#
_cell.length_a   1.000
_cell.length_b   1.000
_cell.length_c   1.000
_cell.angle_alpha   90.00
_cell.angle_beta   90.00
_cell.angle_gamma   90.00
#
_symmetry.space_group_name_H-M   'P 1'
#
loop_
_entity.id
_entity.type
_entity.pdbx_description
1 polymer ?
#
loop_
_entity_poly.entity_id
_entity_poly.type
_entity_poly.pdbx_seq_one_letter_code
_entity_poly.pdbx_strand_id
1 'polypeptide(L)'
;MDANAPAERYLWWATVGEIVLLGWLALLLAASVAGSGGFLAGYSRTVRALVLGFVLVELAVPAWILVDVRRRNLDPVWVHVAAMPLVNLFGLAAYVEERKRR
;
A
#
# COMPACT_ATOMS: atom_id res chain seq x y z
N MET A 1 -7.96 -27.63 -13.03
CA MET A 1 -8.44 -26.24 -13.03
C MET A 1 -8.66 -25.86 -11.59
N ASP A 2 -7.77 -25.07 -11.00
CA ASP A 2 -7.93 -24.63 -9.61
C ASP A 2 -9.17 -23.76 -9.50
N ALA A 3 -10.12 -24.16 -8.66
CA ALA A 3 -11.36 -23.42 -8.42
C ALA A 3 -11.12 -21.98 -7.93
N ASN A 4 -9.90 -21.68 -7.48
CA ASN A 4 -9.49 -20.40 -6.89
C ASN A 4 -8.86 -19.41 -7.89
N ALA A 5 -8.54 -19.84 -9.12
CA ALA A 5 -7.95 -18.98 -10.14
C ALA A 5 -8.72 -17.66 -10.41
N PRO A 6 -10.07 -17.62 -10.44
CA PRO A 6 -10.79 -16.35 -10.61
C PRO A 6 -10.70 -15.44 -9.38
N ALA A 7 -10.68 -16.02 -8.16
CA ALA A 7 -10.58 -15.25 -6.92
C ALA A 7 -9.20 -14.60 -6.78
N GLU A 8 -8.13 -15.32 -7.07
CA GLU A 8 -6.76 -14.80 -7.08
C GLU A 8 -6.61 -13.66 -8.09
N ARG A 9 -7.13 -13.83 -9.31
CA ARG A 9 -7.09 -12.79 -10.35
C ARG A 9 -7.83 -11.52 -9.92
N TYR A 10 -8.96 -11.66 -9.23
CA TYR A 10 -9.70 -10.53 -8.68
C TYR A 10 -8.91 -9.79 -7.61
N LEU A 11 -8.28 -10.51 -6.67
CA LEU A 11 -7.44 -9.91 -5.62
C LEU A 11 -6.29 -9.08 -6.20
N TRP A 12 -5.63 -9.57 -7.24
CA TRP A 12 -4.59 -8.82 -7.92
C TRP A 12 -5.09 -7.55 -8.58
N TRP A 13 -6.23 -7.58 -9.27
CA TRP A 13 -6.83 -6.38 -9.84
C TRP A 13 -7.24 -5.37 -8.78
N ALA A 14 -7.82 -5.83 -7.67
CA ALA A 14 -8.17 -4.98 -6.54
C ALA A 14 -6.93 -4.30 -5.95
N THR A 15 -5.89 -5.07 -5.64
CA THR A 15 -4.62 -4.54 -5.10
C THR A 15 -3.92 -3.58 -6.06
N VAL A 16 -3.90 -3.88 -7.37
CA VAL A 16 -3.35 -2.95 -8.36
C VAL A 16 -4.17 -1.65 -8.38
N GLY A 17 -5.49 -1.75 -8.34
CA GLY A 17 -6.39 -0.59 -8.25
C GLY A 17 -6.13 0.26 -7.01
N GLU A 18 -5.97 -0.37 -5.84
CA GLU A 18 -5.62 0.30 -4.57
C GLU A 18 -4.27 1.01 -4.67
N ILE A 19 -3.23 0.35 -5.19
CA ILE A 19 -1.90 0.96 -5.36
C ILE A 19 -1.95 2.14 -6.32
N VAL A 20 -2.68 2.04 -7.44
CA VAL A 20 -2.83 3.14 -8.39
C VAL A 20 -3.57 4.31 -7.75
N LEU A 21 -4.64 4.04 -7.00
CA LEU A 21 -5.41 5.07 -6.31
C LEU A 21 -4.58 5.79 -5.23
N LEU A 22 -3.85 5.03 -4.40
CA LEU A 22 -2.95 5.58 -3.39
C LEU A 22 -1.79 6.36 -4.02
N GLY A 23 -1.21 5.86 -5.12
CA GLY A 23 -0.19 6.56 -5.88
C GLY A 23 -0.68 7.88 -6.45
N TRP A 24 -1.88 7.89 -7.03
CA TRP A 24 -2.54 9.11 -7.50
C TRP A 24 -2.77 10.11 -6.36
N LEU A 25 -3.27 9.64 -5.21
CA LEU A 25 -3.46 10.47 -4.02
C LEU A 25 -2.12 11.06 -3.52
N ALA A 26 -1.05 10.27 -3.53
CA ALA A 26 0.29 10.74 -3.15
C ALA A 26 0.77 11.89 -4.04
N LEU A 27 0.54 11.80 -5.36
CA LEU A 27 0.90 12.87 -6.31
C LEU A 27 0.12 14.16 -6.03
N LEU A 28 -1.20 14.06 -5.79
CA LEU A 28 -2.04 15.21 -5.45
C LEU A 28 -1.60 15.87 -4.13
N LEU A 29 -1.24 15.07 -3.13
CA LEU A 29 -0.75 15.55 -1.84
C LEU A 29 0.63 16.20 -1.97
N ALA A 30 1.54 15.62 -2.75
CA ALA A 30 2.85 16.20 -3.02
C ALA A 30 2.74 17.58 -3.71
N ALA A 31 1.88 17.70 -4.71
CA ALA A 31 1.58 18.99 -5.34
C ALA A 31 0.99 19.99 -4.33
N SER A 32 0.08 19.53 -3.46
CA SER A 32 -0.52 20.36 -2.40
C SER A 32 0.50 20.84 -1.36
N VAL A 33 1.49 20.01 -1.00
CA VAL A 33 2.62 20.39 -0.13
C VAL A 33 3.54 21.39 -0.82
N ALA A 34 3.81 21.21 -2.12
CA ALA A 34 4.62 22.11 -2.95
C ALA A 34 3.99 23.49 -3.19
N GLY A 35 2.70 23.67 -2.83
CA GLY A 35 2.04 24.97 -2.82
C GLY A 35 1.23 25.30 -4.06
N SER A 36 0.99 24.34 -4.97
CA SER A 36 0.27 24.55 -6.23
C SER A 36 -1.25 24.82 -6.07
N GLY A 37 -1.77 24.91 -4.84
CA GLY A 37 -3.21 24.77 -4.58
C GLY A 37 -3.69 23.33 -4.84
N GLY A 38 -4.71 22.86 -4.12
CA GLY A 38 -5.18 21.48 -4.25
C GLY A 38 -6.05 20.98 -3.09
N PHE A 39 -6.27 19.66 -3.05
CA PHE A 39 -7.23 18.96 -2.19
C PHE A 39 -7.16 19.34 -0.69
N LEU A 40 -5.98 19.67 -0.17
CA LEU A 40 -5.76 20.09 1.23
C LEU A 40 -5.27 21.55 1.37
N ALA A 41 -5.57 22.41 0.40
CA ALA A 41 -5.11 23.81 0.38
C ALA A 41 -5.57 24.65 1.59
N GLY A 42 -6.62 24.23 2.31
CA GLY A 42 -7.08 24.87 3.55
C GLY A 42 -6.31 24.48 4.81
N TYR A 43 -5.48 23.43 4.77
CA TYR A 43 -4.72 22.94 5.93
C TYR A 43 -3.29 23.48 5.96
N SER A 44 -2.65 23.47 7.13
CA SER A 44 -1.24 23.85 7.27
C SER A 44 -0.32 22.92 6.46
N ARG A 45 0.85 23.42 6.03
CA ARG A 45 1.85 22.61 5.30
C ARG A 45 2.28 21.37 6.09
N THR A 46 2.38 21.48 7.41
CA THR A 46 2.72 20.35 8.29
C THR A 46 1.69 19.23 8.21
N VAL A 47 0.39 19.55 8.26
CA VAL A 47 -0.68 18.54 8.14
C VAL A 47 -0.61 17.86 6.78
N ARG A 48 -0.42 18.63 5.70
CA ARG A 48 -0.28 18.06 4.35
C ARG A 48 0.92 17.11 4.24
N ALA A 49 2.06 17.49 4.83
CA ALA A 49 3.27 16.68 4.83
C ALA A 49 3.09 15.38 5.63
N LEU A 50 2.38 15.43 6.77
CA LEU A 50 2.05 14.23 7.56
C LEU A 50 1.15 13.27 6.79
N VAL A 51 0.09 13.79 6.15
CA VAL A 51 -0.81 12.96 5.33
C VAL A 51 -0.06 12.35 4.14
N LEU A 52 0.81 13.13 3.48
CA LEU A 52 1.68 12.59 2.43
C LEU A 52 2.59 11.49 2.96
N GLY A 53 3.24 11.69 4.11
CA GLY A 53 4.08 10.68 4.74
C GLY A 53 3.32 9.40 5.06
N PHE A 54 2.09 9.51 5.58
CA PHE A 54 1.21 8.37 5.81
C PHE A 54 0.92 7.60 4.51
N VAL A 55 0.53 8.28 3.43
CA VAL A 55 0.26 7.64 2.13
C VAL A 55 1.52 6.99 1.54
N LEU A 56 2.69 7.61 1.71
CA LEU A 56 3.97 7.03 1.25
C LEU A 56 4.31 5.73 2.00
N VAL A 57 4.06 5.68 3.31
CA VAL A 57 4.20 4.43 4.09
C VAL A 57 3.21 3.39 3.58
N GLU A 58 1.96 3.79 3.35
CA GLU A 58 0.91 2.91 2.85
C GLU A 58 1.27 2.27 1.49
N LEU A 59 2.03 2.97 0.65
CA LEU A 59 2.56 2.43 -0.61
C LEU A 59 3.85 1.61 -0.44
N ALA A 60 4.75 2.05 0.44
CA ALA A 60 6.07 1.44 0.60
C ALA A 60 6.00 0.02 1.17
N VAL A 61 5.08 -0.22 2.11
CA VAL A 61 4.93 -1.52 2.77
C VAL A 61 4.51 -2.65 1.80
N PRO A 62 3.41 -2.54 1.02
CA PRO A 62 3.03 -3.57 0.06
C PRO A 62 4.07 -3.73 -1.05
N ALA A 63 4.74 -2.64 -1.47
CA ALA A 63 5.84 -2.71 -2.43
C ALA A 63 7.03 -3.53 -1.90
N TRP A 64 7.40 -3.32 -0.62
CA TRP A 64 8.46 -4.09 0.02
C TRP A 64 8.08 -5.57 0.18
N ILE A 65 6.86 -5.86 0.63
CA ILE A 65 6.36 -7.25 0.76
C ILE A 65 6.33 -7.93 -0.61
N LEU A 66 5.89 -7.26 -1.68
CA LEU A 66 5.91 -7.82 -3.03
C LEU A 66 7.32 -8.23 -3.47
N VAL A 67 8.33 -7.41 -3.18
CA VAL A 67 9.73 -7.72 -3.50
C VAL A 67 10.23 -8.90 -2.67
N ASP A 68 9.95 -8.92 -1.36
CA ASP A 68 10.41 -9.99 -0.46
C ASP A 68 9.73 -11.34 -0.78
N VAL A 69 8.41 -11.33 -1.03
CA VAL A 69 7.64 -12.50 -1.48
C VAL A 69 8.21 -13.07 -2.78
N ARG A 70 8.51 -12.22 -3.77
CA ARG A 70 9.12 -12.67 -5.03
C ARG A 70 10.52 -13.25 -4.85
N ARG A 71 11.32 -12.67 -3.94
CA ARG A 71 12.70 -13.14 -3.66
C ARG A 71 12.73 -14.45 -2.89
N ARG A 72 11.77 -14.67 -2.00
CA ARG A 72 11.75 -15.82 -1.06
C ARG A 72 10.70 -16.88 -1.42
N ASN A 73 9.95 -16.68 -2.50
CA ASN A 73 8.87 -17.55 -2.95
C ASN A 73 7.83 -17.84 -1.84
N LEU A 74 7.44 -16.78 -1.13
CA LEU A 74 6.44 -16.83 -0.05
C LEU A 74 5.01 -16.71 -0.61
N ASP A 75 4.01 -16.84 0.27
CA ASP A 75 2.59 -16.73 -0.11
C ASP A 75 2.25 -15.30 -0.61
N PRO A 76 1.70 -15.13 -1.81
CA PRO A 76 1.26 -13.83 -2.33
C PRO A 76 0.16 -13.15 -1.52
N VAL A 77 -0.59 -13.88 -0.69
CA VAL A 77 -1.69 -13.33 0.13
C VAL A 77 -1.25 -12.14 0.99
N TRP A 78 0.00 -12.14 1.44
CA TRP A 78 0.58 -11.08 2.25
C TRP A 78 0.67 -9.74 1.52
N VAL A 79 0.78 -9.75 0.19
CA VAL A 79 0.76 -8.53 -0.64
C VAL A 79 -0.63 -7.88 -0.58
N HIS A 80 -1.69 -8.69 -0.65
CA HIS A 80 -3.07 -8.21 -0.60
C HIS A 80 -3.43 -7.67 0.78
N VAL A 81 -3.03 -8.36 1.86
CA VAL A 81 -3.26 -7.91 3.23
C VAL A 81 -2.53 -6.58 3.50
N ALA A 82 -1.32 -6.42 2.98
CA ALA A 82 -0.56 -5.18 3.11
C ALA A 82 -1.06 -4.05 2.21
N ALA A 83 -1.80 -4.35 1.14
CA ALA A 83 -2.36 -3.32 0.26
C ALA A 83 -3.62 -2.67 0.85
N MET A 84 -4.30 -3.34 1.79
CA MET A 84 -5.49 -2.80 2.45
C MET A 84 -5.14 -1.59 3.32
N PRO A 85 -5.70 -0.39 3.03
CA PRO A 85 -5.48 0.80 3.83
C PRO A 85 -5.91 0.56 5.28
N LEU A 86 -5.21 1.16 6.26
CA LEU A 86 -5.44 0.98 7.72
C LEU A 86 -5.01 -0.39 8.28
N VAL A 87 -5.07 -1.46 7.49
CA VAL A 87 -4.64 -2.81 7.92
C VAL A 87 -3.16 -3.02 7.64
N ASN A 88 -2.57 -2.23 6.75
CA ASN A 88 -1.21 -2.36 6.25
C ASN A 88 -0.13 -2.56 7.34
N LEU A 89 -0.14 -1.76 8.42
CA LEU A 89 0.82 -1.92 9.52
C LEU A 89 0.61 -3.20 10.33
N PHE A 90 -0.65 -3.60 10.53
CA PHE A 90 -0.98 -4.87 11.19
C PHE A 90 -0.62 -6.07 10.30
N GLY A 91 -0.88 -5.96 8.99
CA GLY A 91 -0.47 -6.92 7.98
C GLY A 91 1.04 -7.11 7.93
N LEU A 92 1.80 -6.01 7.96
CA LEU A 92 3.26 -6.04 8.05
C LEU A 92 3.75 -6.73 9.32
N ALA A 93 3.16 -6.39 10.47
CA ALA A 93 3.54 -7.02 11.74
C ALA A 93 3.28 -8.53 11.72
N ALA A 94 2.11 -8.96 11.23
CA ALA A 94 1.77 -10.36 11.06
C ALA A 94 2.70 -11.08 10.07
N TYR A 95 3.02 -10.43 8.94
CA TYR A 95 3.96 -10.95 7.95
C TYR A 95 5.36 -11.16 8.54
N VAL A 96 5.87 -10.19 9.30
CA VAL A 96 7.20 -10.28 9.93
C VAL A 96 7.25 -11.40 10.96
N GLU A 97 6.17 -11.59 11.72
CA GLU A 97 6.05 -12.69 12.68
C GLU A 97 6.02 -14.06 11.99
N GLU A 98 5.21 -14.23 10.94
CA GLU A 98 5.16 -15.46 10.13
C GLU A 98 6.52 -15.74 9.47
N ARG A 99 7.16 -14.70 8.92
CA ARG A 99 8.49 -14.80 8.31
C ARG A 99 9.56 -15.28 9.29
N LYS A 100 9.49 -14.94 10.57
CA LYS A 100 10.47 -15.44 11.57
C LYS A 100 10.29 -16.92 11.88
N ARG A 101 9.10 -17.47 11.66
CA ARG A 101 8.75 -18.86 11.99
C ARG A 101 9.13 -19.85 10.89
N ARG A 102 9.39 -19.36 9.68
CA ARG A 102 9.81 -20.14 8.50
C ARG A 102 11.27 -19.92 8.17
#